data_AF-A0A9E5BMR2-F1
#
_entry.id   AF-A0A9E5BMR2-F1
#
_cell.length_a   1.000
_cell.length_b   1.000
_cell.length_c   1.000
_cell.angle_alpha   90.00
_cell.angle_beta   90.00
_cell.angle_gamma   90.00
#
_symmetry.space_group_name_H-M   'P 1'
#
loop_
_entity.id
_entity.type
_entity.pdbx_description
1 polymer ?
#
loop_
_entity_poly.entity_id
_entity_poly.type
_entity_poly.pdbx_seq_one_letter_code
_entity_poly.pdbx_strand_id
1 'polypeptide(L)'
;MPDNRLIQMNQWLDSLKSRWGLQPASLAPASADASFRRYFRISSSHPQYPSLIVMDAPPDKETVLPFIQVANLMKEAGLHVPLVLEKDEEKGFLLLSDLGNKTYLSILSPSNAKVLYRDASQ
;
A
#
# COMPACT_ATOMS: atom_id res chain seq x y z
N MET A 1 16.13 8.59 -19.34
CA MET A 1 16.90 7.67 -18.48
C MET A 1 15.93 6.63 -17.93
N PRO A 2 16.33 5.35 -17.78
CA PRO A 2 15.47 4.34 -17.19
C PRO A 2 15.10 4.73 -15.75
N ASP A 3 13.88 4.44 -15.35
CA ASP A 3 13.40 4.67 -13.99
C ASP A 3 14.10 3.69 -13.03
N ASN A 4 15.16 4.17 -12.39
CA ASN A 4 15.99 3.38 -11.48
C ASN A 4 15.18 2.81 -10.29
N ARG A 5 14.10 3.50 -9.88
CA ARG A 5 13.23 3.03 -8.80
C ARG A 5 12.42 1.82 -9.23
N LEU A 6 11.89 1.81 -10.46
CA LEU A 6 11.20 0.63 -11.01
C LEU A 6 12.13 -0.59 -11.08
N ILE A 7 13.41 -0.40 -11.40
CA ILE A 7 14.40 -1.49 -11.41
C ILE A 7 14.61 -2.04 -10.00
N GLN A 8 14.88 -1.17 -9.02
CA GLN A 8 15.08 -1.56 -7.62
C GLN A 8 13.84 -2.26 -7.04
N MET A 9 12.65 -1.74 -7.35
CA MET A 9 11.39 -2.32 -6.93
C MET A 9 11.18 -3.72 -7.51
N ASN A 10 11.42 -3.91 -8.82
CA ASN A 10 11.30 -5.23 -9.44
C ASN A 10 12.28 -6.24 -8.83
N GLN A 11 13.54 -5.84 -8.58
CA GLN A 11 14.52 -6.70 -7.90
C GLN A 11 14.06 -7.11 -6.49
N TRP A 12 13.47 -6.17 -5.75
CA TRP A 12 12.91 -6.46 -4.44
C TRP A 12 11.70 -7.41 -4.54
N LEU A 13 10.78 -7.18 -5.47
CA LEU A 13 9.62 -8.06 -5.69
C LEU A 13 10.02 -9.46 -6.13
N ASP A 14 11.09 -9.61 -6.92
CA ASP A 14 11.62 -10.93 -7.31
C ASP A 14 12.07 -11.73 -6.08
N SER A 15 12.66 -11.07 -5.07
CA SER A 15 13.04 -11.73 -3.81
C SER A 15 11.82 -12.23 -3.01
N LEU A 16 10.65 -11.60 -3.20
CA LEU A 16 9.40 -11.91 -2.52
C LEU A 16 8.50 -12.87 -3.29
N LYS A 17 8.82 -13.12 -4.58
CA LYS A 17 7.97 -13.82 -5.53
C LYS A 17 7.54 -15.21 -5.06
N SER A 18 8.45 -16.01 -4.53
CA SER A 18 8.13 -17.38 -4.12
C SER A 18 7.28 -17.42 -2.85
N ARG A 19 7.47 -16.47 -1.93
CA ARG A 19 6.70 -16.38 -0.68
C ARG A 19 5.27 -15.94 -0.93
N TRP A 20 5.11 -14.94 -1.77
CA TRP A 20 3.83 -14.27 -2.00
C TRP A 20 3.19 -14.66 -3.34
N GLY A 21 3.74 -15.63 -4.08
CA GLY A 21 3.20 -16.04 -5.38
C GLY A 21 3.06 -14.88 -6.37
N LEU A 22 3.96 -13.89 -6.33
CA LEU A 22 3.82 -12.65 -7.09
C LEU A 22 3.93 -12.90 -8.59
N GLN A 23 3.18 -12.11 -9.35
CA GLN A 23 3.23 -12.10 -10.81
C GLN A 23 3.77 -10.74 -11.30
N PRO A 24 5.12 -10.55 -11.39
CA PRO A 24 5.70 -9.25 -11.78
C PRO A 24 5.18 -8.70 -13.11
N ALA A 25 4.83 -9.56 -14.06
CA ALA A 25 4.25 -9.15 -15.35
C ALA A 25 2.87 -8.48 -15.23
N SER A 26 2.17 -8.64 -14.10
CA SER A 26 0.88 -8.01 -13.83
C SER A 26 1.00 -6.63 -13.15
N LEU A 27 2.22 -6.18 -12.86
CA LEU A 27 2.46 -4.93 -12.15
C LEU A 27 1.90 -3.74 -12.95
N ALA A 28 0.97 -3.02 -12.34
CA ALA A 28 0.32 -1.87 -12.97
C ALA A 28 0.18 -0.70 -11.96
N PRO A 29 0.24 0.56 -12.41
CA PRO A 29 -0.05 1.70 -11.53
C PRO A 29 -1.45 1.59 -10.91
N ALA A 30 -1.56 1.82 -9.60
CA ALA A 30 -2.80 1.79 -8.85
C ALA A 30 -3.25 3.19 -8.42
N SER A 31 -2.30 4.05 -8.05
CA SER A 31 -2.51 5.46 -7.74
C SER A 31 -1.17 6.19 -7.68
N ALA A 32 -1.18 7.49 -7.94
CA ALA A 32 -0.03 8.40 -7.74
C ALA A 32 -0.44 9.65 -6.93
N ASP A 33 -1.60 9.63 -6.27
CA ASP A 33 -2.38 10.84 -5.99
C ASP A 33 -2.08 11.55 -4.66
N ALA A 34 -0.99 11.21 -3.97
CA ALA A 34 -0.59 11.95 -2.76
C ALA A 34 0.93 11.83 -2.51
N SER A 35 1.64 12.95 -2.74
CA SER A 35 3.09 13.16 -2.54
C SER A 35 4.01 12.57 -3.63
N PHE A 36 5.27 12.28 -3.25
CA PHE A 36 6.29 11.61 -4.05
C PHE A 36 6.11 10.09 -4.11
N ARG A 37 5.10 9.55 -3.40
CA ARG A 37 4.82 8.13 -3.33
C ARG A 37 4.08 7.63 -4.56
N ARG A 38 4.45 6.44 -5.00
CA ARG A 38 3.76 5.73 -6.08
C ARG A 38 3.22 4.42 -5.57
N TYR A 39 2.05 4.04 -6.06
CA TYR A 39 1.40 2.79 -5.72
C TYR A 39 1.22 1.97 -6.98
N PHE A 40 1.65 0.71 -6.92
CA PHE A 40 1.48 -0.27 -7.99
C PHE A 40 0.68 -1.44 -7.45
N ARG A 41 -0.23 -1.98 -8.24
CA ARG A 41 -0.93 -3.22 -7.94
C ARG A 41 -0.21 -4.37 -8.61
N ILE A 42 -0.10 -5.49 -7.91
CA ILE A 42 0.46 -6.74 -8.41
C ILE A 42 -0.45 -7.91 -8.06
N SER A 43 -0.68 -8.79 -9.03
CA SER A 43 -1.44 -10.02 -8.82
C SER A 43 -0.58 -11.07 -8.11
N SER A 44 -1.24 -11.93 -7.34
CA SER A 44 -0.61 -12.97 -6.54
C SER A 44 -1.43 -14.25 -6.58
N SER A 45 -0.76 -15.41 -6.56
CA SER A 45 -1.40 -16.71 -6.34
C SER A 45 -1.53 -17.09 -4.86
N HIS A 46 -1.25 -16.17 -3.94
CA HIS A 46 -1.36 -16.41 -2.51
C HIS A 46 -2.84 -16.58 -2.09
N PRO A 47 -3.21 -17.62 -1.33
CA PRO A 47 -4.62 -17.92 -1.04
C PRO A 47 -5.39 -16.79 -0.35
N GLN A 48 -4.71 -16.04 0.54
CA GLN A 48 -5.32 -14.94 1.29
C GLN A 48 -5.18 -13.57 0.62
N TYR A 49 -4.26 -13.43 -0.33
CA TYR A 49 -3.89 -12.13 -0.89
C TYR A 49 -3.77 -12.24 -2.41
N PRO A 50 -4.88 -12.39 -3.15
CA PRO A 50 -4.83 -12.53 -4.61
C PRO A 50 -4.39 -11.25 -5.33
N SER A 51 -4.47 -10.11 -4.64
CA SER A 51 -4.00 -8.80 -5.08
C SER A 51 -3.27 -8.09 -3.96
N LEU A 52 -2.18 -7.40 -4.30
CA LEU A 52 -1.31 -6.70 -3.37
C LEU A 52 -0.96 -5.31 -3.93
N ILE A 53 -0.64 -4.39 -3.03
CA ILE A 53 -0.16 -3.05 -3.38
C ILE A 53 1.31 -2.91 -3.01
N VAL A 54 2.12 -2.44 -3.93
CA VAL A 54 3.51 -2.05 -3.73
C VAL A 54 3.56 -0.54 -3.60
N MET A 55 4.05 -0.04 -2.48
CA MET A 55 4.31 1.38 -2.27
C MET A 55 5.79 1.65 -2.49
N ASP A 56 6.09 2.63 -3.35
CA ASP A 56 7.40 3.22 -3.57
C ASP A 56 7.43 4.61 -2.94
N ALA A 57 8.17 4.76 -1.84
CA ALA A 57 8.48 6.03 -1.20
C ALA A 57 9.98 6.30 -1.33
N PRO A 58 10.42 7.19 -2.24
CA PRO A 58 11.83 7.50 -2.41
C PRO A 58 12.45 7.98 -1.08
N PRO A 59 13.47 7.29 -0.52
CA PRO A 59 14.02 7.62 0.81
C PRO A 59 14.58 9.03 0.93
N ASP A 60 15.04 9.61 -0.18
CA ASP A 60 15.54 10.98 -0.27
C ASP A 60 14.43 12.04 -0.23
N LYS A 61 13.16 11.62 -0.36
CA LYS A 61 11.98 12.49 -0.33
C LYS A 61 11.09 12.23 0.87
N GLU A 62 10.87 10.96 1.21
CA GLU A 62 9.93 10.55 2.24
C GLU A 62 10.31 9.20 2.84
N THR A 63 10.29 9.09 4.17
CA THR A 63 10.53 7.83 4.87
C THR A 63 9.23 7.02 4.97
N VAL A 64 9.33 5.69 4.99
CA VAL A 64 8.16 4.80 5.16
C VAL A 64 7.68 4.70 6.62
N LEU A 65 8.49 5.14 7.59
CA LEU A 65 8.20 4.97 9.01
C LEU A 65 6.90 5.66 9.46
N PRO A 66 6.63 6.93 9.11
CA PRO A 66 5.36 7.57 9.48
C PRO A 66 4.15 6.84 8.89
N PHE A 67 4.28 6.29 7.68
CA PHE A 67 3.21 5.51 7.06
C PHE A 67 2.93 4.24 7.87
N ILE A 68 3.99 3.49 8.24
CA ILE A 68 3.86 2.26 9.03
C ILE A 68 3.23 2.57 10.40
N GLN A 69 3.68 3.63 11.08
CA GLN A 69 3.14 4.03 12.37
C GLN A 69 1.64 4.35 12.31
N VAL A 70 1.23 5.16 11.34
CA VAL A 70 -0.20 5.51 11.16
C VAL A 70 -1.02 4.28 10.78
N ALA A 71 -0.53 3.43 9.88
CA ALA A 71 -1.21 2.19 9.50
C ALA A 71 -1.42 1.25 10.71
N ASN A 72 -0.42 1.14 11.58
CA ASN A 72 -0.52 0.34 12.81
C ASN A 72 -1.53 0.93 13.80
N LEU A 73 -1.49 2.24 14.05
CA LEU A 73 -2.45 2.91 14.93
C LEU A 73 -3.89 2.74 14.44
N MET A 74 -4.12 2.88 13.13
CA MET A 74 -5.45 2.69 12.54
C MET A 74 -5.92 1.24 12.66
N LYS A 75 -5.01 0.27 12.45
CA LYS A 75 -5.30 -1.16 12.64
C LYS A 75 -5.65 -1.47 14.10
N GLU A 76 -4.89 -0.92 15.05
CA GLU A 76 -5.15 -1.08 16.50
C GLU A 76 -6.50 -0.46 16.91
N ALA A 77 -6.91 0.62 16.24
CA ALA A 77 -8.24 1.21 16.38
C ALA A 77 -9.37 0.39 15.71
N GLY A 78 -9.06 -0.78 15.13
CA GLY A 78 -10.04 -1.65 14.46
C GLY A 78 -10.48 -1.16 13.09
N LEU A 79 -9.80 -0.18 12.50
CA LEU A 79 -10.12 0.33 11.17
C LEU A 79 -9.67 -0.62 10.08
N HIS A 80 -10.45 -0.68 8.99
CA HIS A 80 -10.12 -1.47 7.82
C HIS A 80 -9.08 -0.73 6.96
N VAL A 81 -7.79 -0.98 7.22
CA VAL A 81 -6.66 -0.34 6.55
C VAL A 81 -5.74 -1.36 5.87
N PRO A 82 -4.93 -0.96 4.87
CA PRO A 82 -3.94 -1.84 4.27
C PRO A 82 -2.94 -2.33 5.33
N LEU A 83 -2.74 -3.64 5.40
CA LEU A 83 -1.76 -4.28 6.27
C LEU A 83 -0.39 -4.21 5.63
N VAL A 84 0.65 -3.85 6.39
CA VAL A 84 2.05 -3.96 5.97
C VAL A 84 2.48 -5.41 6.08
N LEU A 85 2.75 -6.06 4.94
CA LEU A 85 3.11 -7.47 4.86
C LEU A 85 4.63 -7.68 4.77
N GLU A 86 5.31 -6.83 4.00
CA GLU A 86 6.78 -6.80 3.87
C GLU A 86 7.26 -5.35 3.78
N LYS A 87 8.52 -5.11 4.17
CA LYS A 87 9.14 -3.78 4.14
C LYS A 87 10.62 -3.87 3.79
N ASP A 88 11.07 -2.96 2.93
CA ASP A 88 12.46 -2.59 2.73
C ASP A 88 12.56 -1.10 3.07
N GLU A 89 12.81 -0.81 4.36
CA GLU A 89 12.81 0.55 4.87
C GLU A 89 13.97 1.38 4.31
N GLU A 90 15.12 0.76 4.10
CA GLU A 90 16.32 1.40 3.57
C GLU A 90 16.09 1.90 2.14
N LYS A 91 15.43 1.08 1.31
CA LYS A 91 15.10 1.45 -0.07
C LYS A 91 13.74 2.11 -0.21
N GLY A 92 12.93 2.16 0.86
CA GLY A 92 11.63 2.82 0.89
C GLY A 92 10.54 2.07 0.12
N PHE A 93 10.50 0.74 0.20
CA PHE A 93 9.45 -0.08 -0.40
C PHE A 93 8.61 -0.79 0.65
N LEU A 94 7.28 -0.80 0.46
CA LEU A 94 6.35 -1.62 1.25
C LEU A 94 5.50 -2.51 0.36
N LEU A 95 5.18 -3.70 0.86
CA LEU A 95 4.19 -4.60 0.28
C LEU A 95 2.99 -4.60 1.22
N LEU A 96 1.83 -4.21 0.69
CA LEU A 96 0.62 -3.97 1.44
C LEU A 96 -0.50 -4.91 0.96
N SER A 97 -1.40 -5.30 1.86
CA SER A 97 -2.65 -5.94 1.46
C SER A 97 -3.48 -4.98 0.61
N ASP A 98 -4.06 -5.46 -0.49
CA ASP A 98 -4.96 -4.65 -1.31
C ASP A 98 -6.38 -4.68 -0.72
N LEU A 99 -6.95 -3.50 -0.44
CA LEU A 99 -8.34 -3.35 -0.01
C LEU A 99 -9.33 -3.39 -1.20
N GLY A 100 -8.82 -3.52 -2.43
CA GLY A 100 -9.59 -3.46 -3.65
C GLY A 100 -9.88 -2.02 -4.10
N ASN A 101 -10.74 -1.88 -5.11
CA ASN A 101 -11.06 -0.58 -5.71
C ASN A 101 -12.20 0.17 -5.00
N LYS A 102 -12.77 -0.38 -3.92
CA LYS A 102 -13.85 0.27 -3.18
C LYS A 102 -13.24 1.24 -2.17
N THR A 103 -12.89 2.42 -2.64
CA THR A 103 -12.50 3.53 -1.76
C THR A 103 -13.73 3.98 -0.96
N TYR A 104 -13.65 3.96 0.38
CA TYR A 104 -14.64 4.60 1.26
C TYR A 104 -14.81 6.10 0.96
N LEU A 105 -13.82 6.71 0.29
CA LEU A 105 -13.88 8.06 -0.28
C LEU A 105 -15.01 8.27 -1.30
N SER A 106 -15.56 7.21 -1.91
CA SER A 106 -16.77 7.32 -2.75
C SER A 106 -18.06 7.50 -1.95
N ILE A 107 -18.00 7.37 -0.62
CA ILE A 107 -19.14 7.52 0.30
C ILE A 107 -18.95 8.75 1.20
N LEU A 108 -17.77 9.40 1.22
CA LEU A 108 -17.54 10.59 2.04
C LEU A 108 -18.03 11.85 1.32
N SER A 109 -19.20 12.35 1.73
CA SER A 109 -19.63 13.71 1.43
C SER A 109 -19.26 14.64 2.59
N PRO A 110 -19.00 15.94 2.36
CA PRO A 110 -18.75 16.91 3.43
C PRO A 110 -19.86 16.95 4.51
N SER A 111 -21.06 16.47 4.16
CA SER A 111 -22.22 16.36 5.04
C SER A 111 -22.24 15.12 5.96
N ASN A 112 -21.37 14.10 5.76
CA ASN A 112 -21.36 12.90 6.58
C ASN A 112 -20.05 12.63 7.35
N ALA A 113 -19.01 13.45 7.12
CA ALA A 113 -17.73 13.38 7.83
C ALA A 113 -17.90 13.44 9.36
N LYS A 114 -18.85 14.21 9.89
CA LYS A 114 -19.10 14.30 11.34
C LYS A 114 -19.84 13.11 11.95
N VAL A 115 -20.58 12.33 11.15
CA VAL A 115 -21.38 11.21 11.66
C VAL A 115 -20.51 9.95 11.80
N LEU A 116 -19.58 9.72 10.87
CA LEU A 116 -18.67 8.57 10.93
C LEU A 116 -17.56 8.70 11.99
N TYR A 117 -17.24 9.92 12.45
CA TYR A 117 -16.39 10.09 13.64
C TYR A 117 -17.08 9.63 14.93
N ARG A 118 -18.41 9.49 14.94
CA ARG A 118 -19.17 9.13 16.13
C ARG A 118 -19.40 7.62 16.26
N ASP A 119 -19.60 6.90 15.15
CA ASP A 119 -19.72 5.43 15.12
C ASP A 119 -18.38 4.70 15.37
N ALA A 120 -17.24 5.38 15.23
CA ALA A 120 -15.95 4.85 15.66
C ALA A 120 -15.71 5.01 17.18
N SER A 121 -16.73 5.44 17.94
CA SER A 121 -16.59 5.68 19.38
C SER A 121 -17.66 5.07 20.28
N GLN A 122 -18.79 4.54 19.76
CA GLN A 122 -19.71 3.58 20.42
C GLN A 122 -20.63 2.93 19.39
#